data_AF-A0A914D0P4-F1
#
_entry.id   AF-A0A914D0P4-F1
#
_cell.length_a   1.000
_cell.length_b   1.000
_cell.length_c   1.000
_cell.angle_alpha   90.00
_cell.angle_beta   90.00
_cell.angle_gamma   90.00
#
_symmetry.space_group_name_H-M   'P 1'
#
loop_
_entity.id
_entity.type
_entity.pdbx_description
1 polymer ?
#
loop_
_entity_poly.entity_id
_entity_poly.type
_entity_poly.pdbx_seq_one_letter_code
_entity_poly.pdbx_strand_id
1 'polypeptide(L)'
;MSCKEIDGRYRVEINSKSDLWSLGITLVEIARFSQPYTHCELIKDVYYSISMKESPVLTPEDGYSVETIQLVNNCLIKDERRRPSLEDISEIDLIQKYGDFESNKAYMKNFICKYVHMYNGIEEDSVGSDSSDSSIIEETIQQWKNDSLVNFMSFDNIVACH
;
A
#
# COMPACT_ATOMS: atom_id res chain seq x y z
N MET A 1 1.50 -10.75 22.14
CA MET A 1 2.50 -11.75 21.73
C MET A 1 2.45 -12.91 22.71
N SER A 2 1.87 -14.05 22.30
CA SER A 2 1.92 -15.28 23.08
C SER A 2 2.60 -16.29 22.19
N CYS A 3 3.81 -16.71 22.56
CA CYS A 3 4.42 -17.84 21.90
C CYS A 3 4.00 -19.11 22.63
N LYS A 4 3.46 -20.07 21.89
CA LYS A 4 3.19 -21.41 22.40
C LYS A 4 4.22 -22.36 21.83
N GLU A 5 4.80 -23.15 22.73
CA GLU A 5 5.78 -24.16 22.38
C GLU A 5 5.03 -25.35 21.76
N ILE A 6 5.28 -25.62 20.47
CA ILE A 6 4.80 -26.84 19.81
C ILE A 6 6.00 -27.45 19.09
N ASP A 7 6.42 -28.63 19.55
CA ASP A 7 7.36 -29.52 18.87
C ASP A 7 8.79 -28.95 18.64
N GLY A 8 9.31 -28.20 19.62
CA GLY A 8 10.69 -27.70 19.61
C GLY A 8 10.98 -26.63 18.54
N ARG A 9 9.97 -26.12 17.84
CA ARG A 9 10.07 -24.97 16.94
C ARG A 9 9.25 -23.81 17.50
N TYR A 10 9.91 -22.69 17.76
CA TYR A 10 9.24 -21.41 18.05
C TYR A 10 8.55 -20.96 16.75
N ARG A 11 7.27 -21.30 16.55
CA ARG A 11 6.47 -20.68 15.50
C ARG A 11 5.92 -19.38 16.06
N VAL A 12 6.35 -18.27 15.47
CA VAL A 12 5.60 -17.01 15.60
C VAL A 12 4.24 -17.29 14.97
N GLU A 13 3.18 -17.41 15.78
CA GLU A 13 1.82 -17.38 15.26
C GLU A 13 1.65 -16.01 14.60
N ILE A 14 1.66 -15.99 13.26
CA ILE A 14 1.33 -14.81 12.48
C ILE A 14 -0.11 -14.47 12.82
N ASN A 15 -0.30 -13.38 13.55
CA ASN A 15 -1.61 -12.90 13.87
C ASN A 15 -2.12 -12.12 12.65
N SER A 16 -3.00 -12.73 11.87
CA SER A 16 -3.61 -12.08 10.70
C SER A 16 -4.21 -10.71 11.03
N LYS A 17 -4.65 -10.48 12.29
CA LYS A 17 -5.14 -9.18 12.72
C LYS A 17 -4.04 -8.14 12.90
N SER A 18 -2.82 -8.50 13.29
CA SER A 18 -1.71 -7.53 13.30
C SER A 18 -1.30 -7.12 11.89
N ASP A 19 -1.40 -8.03 10.92
CA ASP A 19 -1.15 -7.70 9.51
C ASP A 19 -2.20 -6.73 8.97
N LEU A 20 -3.47 -6.92 9.35
CA LEU A 20 -4.54 -5.97 9.02
C LEU A 20 -4.28 -4.56 9.56
N TRP A 21 -3.71 -4.44 10.76
CA TRP A 21 -3.31 -3.12 11.27
C TRP A 21 -2.24 -2.48 10.39
N SER A 22 -1.19 -3.22 10.06
CA SER A 22 -0.12 -2.74 9.19
C SER A 22 -0.68 -2.33 7.82
N LEU A 23 -1.59 -3.11 7.24
CA LEU A 23 -2.32 -2.76 6.01
C LEU A 23 -3.08 -1.44 6.17
N GLY A 24 -3.82 -1.26 7.27
CA GLY A 24 -4.52 -0.01 7.54
C GLY A 24 -3.59 1.21 7.58
N ILE A 25 -2.41 1.07 8.20
CA ILE A 25 -1.40 2.14 8.23
C ILE A 25 -0.89 2.45 6.82
N THR A 26 -0.56 1.42 6.03
CA THR A 26 -0.14 1.60 4.63
C THR A 26 -1.22 2.26 3.79
N LEU A 27 -2.49 1.91 3.96
CA LEU A 27 -3.60 2.53 3.22
C LEU A 27 -3.77 4.01 3.58
N VAL A 28 -3.60 4.39 4.85
CA VAL A 28 -3.61 5.79 5.27
C VAL A 28 -2.42 6.55 4.68
N GLU A 29 -1.25 5.94 4.70
CA GLU A 29 -0.04 6.52 4.11
C GLU A 29 -0.21 6.76 2.61
N ILE A 30 -0.76 5.79 1.87
CA ILE A 30 -1.09 5.94 0.45
C ILE A 30 -2.14 7.05 0.24
N ALA A 31 -3.20 7.06 1.06
CA ALA A 31 -4.29 8.02 0.92
C ALA A 31 -3.83 9.48 1.15
N ARG A 32 -2.90 9.69 2.08
CA ARG A 32 -2.40 11.03 2.44
C ARG A 32 -1.04 11.38 1.83
N PHE A 33 -0.41 10.43 1.14
CA PHE A 33 1.00 10.49 0.73
C PHE A 33 1.95 10.88 1.87
N SER A 34 1.60 10.51 3.11
CA SER A 34 2.33 10.91 4.31
C SER A 34 2.17 9.89 5.42
N GLN A 35 3.29 9.44 5.99
CA GLN A 35 3.28 8.46 7.07
C GLN A 35 2.75 9.09 8.38
N PRO A 36 1.77 8.47 9.07
CA PRO A 36 1.10 9.08 10.24
C PRO A 36 2.01 9.43 11.43
N TYR A 37 3.18 8.79 11.55
CA TYR A 37 4.06 8.89 12.72
C TYR A 37 5.40 9.57 12.40
N THR A 38 5.50 10.33 11.31
CA THR A 38 6.72 11.07 10.91
C THR A 38 7.28 12.03 11.98
N HIS A 39 6.42 12.51 12.88
CA HIS A 39 6.81 13.38 14.00
C HIS A 39 7.48 12.64 15.17
N CYS A 40 7.48 11.30 15.16
CA CYS A 40 8.09 10.50 16.21
C CYS A 40 9.56 10.22 15.86
N GLU A 41 10.50 10.84 16.56
CA GLU A 41 11.94 10.66 16.32
C GLU A 41 12.46 9.30 16.84
N LEU A 42 11.85 8.77 17.90
CA LEU A 42 12.28 7.53 18.54
C LEU A 42 11.20 6.45 18.40
N ILE A 43 11.64 5.20 18.24
CA ILE A 43 10.75 4.02 18.12
C ILE A 43 9.79 3.91 19.32
N LYS A 44 10.23 4.28 20.53
CA LYS A 44 9.38 4.28 21.72
C LYS A 44 8.18 5.22 21.60
N ASP A 45 8.31 6.32 20.87
CA ASP A 45 7.27 7.33 20.70
C ASP A 45 6.23 6.86 19.68
N VAL A 46 6.68 6.13 18.66
CA VAL A 46 5.80 5.39 17.73
C VAL A 46 5.02 4.33 18.50
N TYR A 47 5.69 3.51 19.31
CA TYR A 47 5.03 2.48 20.12
C TYR A 47 3.99 3.09 21.07
N TYR A 48 4.33 4.20 21.73
CA TYR A 48 3.41 4.93 22.59
C TYR A 48 2.20 5.45 21.79
N SER A 49 2.42 6.04 20.62
CA SER A 49 1.33 6.54 19.77
C SER A 49 0.40 5.41 19.30
N ILE A 50 0.97 4.29 18.85
CA ILE A 50 0.21 3.09 18.48
C ILE A 50 -0.57 2.52 19.66
N SER A 51 0.00 2.52 20.87
CA SER A 51 -0.64 1.85 22.02
C SER A 51 -1.62 2.74 22.77
N MET A 52 -1.37 4.05 22.84
CA MET A 52 -2.03 4.94 23.81
C MET A 52 -2.81 6.09 23.17
N LYS A 53 -2.45 6.53 21.96
CA LYS A 53 -3.15 7.62 21.25
C LYS A 53 -4.27 7.08 20.36
N GLU A 54 -5.04 7.96 19.74
CA GLU A 54 -6.04 7.57 18.73
C GLU A 54 -5.37 6.98 17.49
N SER A 55 -6.08 6.09 16.79
CA SER A 55 -5.60 5.54 15.52
C SER A 55 -5.68 6.60 14.41
N PRO A 56 -4.75 6.61 13.45
CA PRO A 56 -4.73 7.60 12.37
C PRO A 56 -5.76 7.25 11.28
N VAL A 57 -7.04 7.34 11.60
CA VAL A 57 -8.15 6.98 10.71
C VAL A 57 -8.30 7.97 9.55
N LEU A 58 -8.95 7.53 8.47
CA LEU A 58 -9.45 8.40 7.41
C LEU A 58 -10.77 9.06 7.83
N THR A 59 -11.00 10.26 7.32
CA THR A 59 -12.14 11.12 7.54
C THR A 59 -12.78 11.51 6.20
N PRO A 60 -14.02 12.03 6.19
CA PRO A 60 -14.62 12.53 4.96
C PRO A 60 -13.81 13.65 4.27
N GLU A 61 -12.99 14.39 5.02
CA GLU A 61 -12.12 15.45 4.48
C GLU A 61 -11.00 14.90 3.60
N ASP A 62 -10.64 13.63 3.76
CA ASP A 62 -9.66 12.95 2.91
C ASP A 62 -10.21 12.68 1.48
N GLY A 63 -11.51 12.88 1.23
CA GLY A 63 -12.09 12.87 -0.13
C GLY A 63 -12.38 11.47 -0.72
N TYR A 64 -12.31 10.41 0.09
CA TYR A 64 -12.59 9.04 -0.32
C TYR A 64 -14.06 8.65 -0.14
N SER A 65 -14.48 7.57 -0.82
CA SER A 65 -15.82 7.02 -0.63
C SER A 65 -16.02 6.54 0.81
N VAL A 66 -17.28 6.54 1.29
CA VAL A 66 -17.62 6.08 2.64
C VAL A 66 -17.17 4.63 2.86
N GLU A 67 -17.35 3.78 1.85
CA GLU A 67 -16.94 2.37 1.90
C GLU A 67 -15.42 2.22 2.04
N THR A 68 -14.65 3.08 1.36
CA THR A 68 -13.18 3.09 1.43
C THR A 68 -12.72 3.55 2.81
N ILE A 69 -13.31 4.63 3.33
CA ILE A 69 -13.02 5.12 4.68
C ILE A 69 -13.34 4.05 5.73
N GLN A 70 -14.49 3.38 5.61
CA GLN A 70 -14.89 2.31 6.51
C GLN A 70 -13.93 1.11 6.45
N LEU A 71 -13.54 0.66 5.26
CA LEU A 71 -12.57 -0.42 5.09
C LEU A 71 -11.24 -0.10 5.80
N VAL A 72 -10.67 1.08 5.55
CA VAL A 72 -9.40 1.50 6.17
C VAL A 72 -9.53 1.64 7.68
N ASN A 73 -10.63 2.23 8.16
CA ASN A 73 -10.84 2.46 9.58
C ASN A 73 -11.09 1.15 10.35
N ASN A 74 -11.71 0.16 9.71
CA ASN A 74 -11.90 -1.18 10.27
C ASN A 74 -10.56 -1.90 10.52
N CYS A 75 -9.58 -1.73 9.62
CA CYS A 75 -8.21 -2.22 9.82
C CYS A 75 -7.53 -1.58 11.05
N LEU A 76 -7.92 -0.34 11.39
CA LEU A 76 -7.31 0.49 12.43
C LEU A 76 -8.07 0.49 13.77
N ILE A 77 -8.98 -0.48 13.98
CA ILE A 77 -9.60 -0.71 15.29
C ILE A 77 -8.51 -1.14 16.27
N LYS A 78 -8.34 -0.38 17.36
CA LYS A 78 -7.27 -0.60 18.35
C LYS A 78 -7.44 -1.89 19.14
N ASP A 79 -8.67 -2.21 19.53
CA ASP A 79 -8.99 -3.48 20.18
C ASP A 79 -8.96 -4.62 19.17
N GLU A 80 -7.91 -5.44 19.25
CA GLU A 80 -7.69 -6.60 18.39
C GLU A 80 -8.87 -7.58 18.37
N ARG A 81 -9.62 -7.71 19.48
CA ARG A 81 -10.78 -8.61 19.54
C ARG A 81 -11.93 -8.12 18.67
N ARG A 82 -12.06 -6.79 18.56
CA ARG A 82 -13.09 -6.11 17.78
C ARG A 82 -12.68 -5.84 16.33
N ARG A 83 -11.38 -5.88 16.04
CA ARG A 83 -10.89 -5.78 14.66
C ARG A 83 -11.42 -6.97 13.85
N PRO A 84 -11.98 -6.77 12.65
CA PRO A 84 -12.45 -7.87 11.81
C PRO A 84 -11.34 -8.86 11.48
N SER A 85 -11.71 -10.10 11.13
CA SER A 85 -10.78 -11.05 10.55
C SER A 85 -10.53 -10.74 9.05
N LEU A 86 -9.59 -11.46 8.45
CA LEU A 86 -9.33 -11.32 7.02
C LEU A 86 -10.51 -11.82 6.19
N GLU A 87 -11.19 -12.87 6.68
CA GLU A 87 -12.41 -13.41 6.09
C GLU A 87 -13.51 -12.35 6.07
N ASP A 88 -13.77 -11.68 7.21
CA ASP A 88 -14.76 -10.59 7.31
C ASP A 88 -14.46 -9.46 6.30
N ILE A 89 -13.18 -9.10 6.13
CA ILE A 89 -12.76 -8.05 5.18
C ILE A 89 -12.94 -8.49 3.73
N SER A 90 -12.67 -9.75 3.41
CA SER A 90 -12.82 -10.30 2.06
C SER A 90 -14.27 -10.29 1.58
N GLU A 91 -15.23 -10.30 2.51
CA GLU A 91 -16.66 -10.24 2.22
C GLU A 91 -17.15 -8.83 1.91
N ILE A 92 -16.35 -7.77 2.14
CA ILE A 92 -16.74 -6.39 1.86
C ILE A 92 -16.90 -6.19 0.35
N ASP A 93 -18.06 -5.66 -0.08
CA ASP A 93 -18.41 -5.42 -1.50
C ASP A 93 -17.30 -4.68 -2.27
N LEU A 94 -16.63 -3.72 -1.64
CA LEU A 94 -15.52 -2.97 -2.23
C LEU A 94 -14.37 -3.91 -2.62
N ILE A 95 -13.98 -4.84 -1.74
CA ILE A 95 -12.90 -5.81 -1.99
C ILE A 95 -13.32 -6.80 -3.08
N GLN A 96 -14.57 -7.26 -3.08
CA GLN A 96 -15.04 -8.17 -4.13
C GLN A 96 -15.09 -7.48 -5.50
N LYS A 97 -15.59 -6.24 -5.54
CA LYS A 97 -15.71 -5.45 -6.76
C LYS A 97 -14.34 -5.19 -7.41
N TYR A 98 -13.33 -4.93 -6.60
CA TYR A 98 -11.96 -4.67 -7.05
C TYR A 98 -11.03 -5.85 -6.78
N GLY A 99 -11.55 -7.07 -6.63
CA GLY A 99 -10.77 -8.24 -6.26
C GLY A 99 -10.09 -8.95 -7.44
N ASP A 100 -10.43 -8.57 -8.67
CA ASP A 100 -9.90 -9.24 -9.87
C ASP A 100 -8.43 -8.88 -10.12
N PHE A 101 -7.56 -9.85 -9.88
CA PHE A 101 -6.11 -9.66 -9.95
C PHE A 101 -5.65 -9.26 -11.36
N GLU A 102 -6.16 -9.89 -12.42
CA GLU A 102 -5.68 -9.61 -13.78
C GLU A 102 -6.14 -8.23 -14.26
N SER A 103 -7.39 -7.82 -13.99
CA SER A 103 -7.85 -6.46 -14.29
C SER A 103 -7.07 -5.41 -13.52
N ASN A 104 -6.82 -5.62 -12.23
CA ASN A 104 -6.03 -4.69 -11.42
C ASN A 104 -4.58 -4.62 -11.89
N LYS A 105 -3.97 -5.75 -12.23
CA LYS A 105 -2.62 -5.81 -12.77
C LYS A 105 -2.52 -5.07 -14.10
N ALA A 106 -3.48 -5.27 -15.00
CA ALA A 106 -3.55 -4.54 -16.26
C ALA A 106 -3.75 -3.03 -16.04
N TYR A 107 -4.65 -2.65 -15.13
CA TYR A 107 -4.89 -1.26 -14.76
C TYR A 107 -3.62 -0.61 -14.20
N MET A 108 -2.97 -1.24 -13.23
CA MET A 108 -1.73 -0.76 -12.62
C MET A 108 -0.59 -0.68 -13.65
N LYS A 109 -0.46 -1.67 -14.53
CA LYS A 109 0.51 -1.62 -15.63
C LYS A 109 0.27 -0.39 -16.51
N ASN A 110 -0.98 -0.17 -16.94
CA ASN A 110 -1.32 0.97 -17.81
C ASN A 110 -1.12 2.31 -17.09
N PHE A 111 -1.51 2.40 -15.81
CA PHE A 111 -1.28 3.57 -14.97
C PHE A 111 0.22 3.90 -14.88
N ILE A 112 1.04 2.92 -14.50
CA ILE A 112 2.50 3.07 -14.40
C ILE A 112 3.09 3.47 -15.75
N CYS A 113 2.73 2.78 -16.83
CA CYS A 113 3.20 3.12 -18.17
C CYS A 113 2.87 4.59 -18.50
N LYS A 114 1.63 5.03 -18.32
CA LYS A 114 1.23 6.41 -18.59
C LYS A 114 2.08 7.43 -17.83
N TYR A 115 2.30 7.21 -16.54
CA TYR A 115 3.14 8.09 -15.72
C TYR A 115 4.59 8.11 -16.20
N VAL A 116 5.16 6.96 -16.57
CA VAL A 116 6.54 6.86 -17.09
C VAL A 116 6.70 7.59 -18.43
N HIS A 117 5.74 7.48 -19.35
CA HIS A 117 5.81 8.22 -20.63
C HIS A 117 5.71 9.73 -20.42
N MET A 118 4.77 10.15 -19.56
CA MET A 118 4.60 11.56 -19.19
C MET A 118 5.89 12.14 -18.60
N TYR A 119 6.58 11.40 -17.73
CA TYR A 119 7.83 11.86 -17.12
C TYR A 119 9.00 11.93 -18.10
N ASN A 120 9.11 10.96 -19.02
CA ASN A 120 10.18 10.92 -20.02
C ASN A 120 9.94 11.88 -21.21
N GLY A 121 8.84 12.64 -21.22
CA GLY A 121 8.55 13.62 -22.27
C GLY A 121 8.23 13.00 -23.63
N ILE A 122 7.66 11.79 -23.66
CA ILE A 122 7.22 11.13 -24.90
C ILE A 122 5.80 11.65 -25.22
N GLU A 123 5.69 12.54 -26.22
CA GLU A 123 4.39 13.10 -26.65
C GLU A 123 3.53 12.05 -27.39
N GLU A 124 2.21 12.05 -27.14
CA GLU A 124 1.22 11.13 -27.73
C GLU A 124 1.04 11.29 -29.26
N ASP A 125 1.66 12.29 -29.90
CA ASP A 125 1.43 12.64 -31.31
C ASP A 125 2.16 11.75 -32.35
N SER A 126 2.83 10.69 -31.91
CA SER A 126 3.32 9.62 -32.78
C SER A 126 2.63 8.28 -32.46
N VAL A 127 1.31 8.20 -32.60
CA VAL A 127 0.60 6.91 -32.73
C VAL A 127 0.90 6.31 -34.12
N GLY A 128 2.17 6.01 -34.35
CA GLY A 128 2.64 5.04 -35.32
C GLY A 128 3.05 3.82 -34.52
N SER A 129 2.34 2.71 -34.71
CA SER A 129 2.71 1.40 -34.19
C SER A 129 4.18 1.12 -34.50
N ASP A 130 5.09 1.21 -33.53
CA ASP A 130 6.37 0.50 -33.62
C ASP A 130 7.08 0.33 -32.26
N SER A 131 7.76 -0.80 -32.17
CA SER A 131 8.40 -1.48 -31.04
C SER A 131 9.23 -0.68 -30.03
N SER A 132 9.56 0.58 -30.31
CA SER A 132 10.54 1.37 -29.57
C SER A 132 10.04 1.87 -28.21
N ASP A 133 8.75 2.22 -28.10
CA ASP A 133 8.15 2.60 -26.81
C ASP A 133 8.02 1.39 -25.88
N SER A 134 7.71 0.23 -26.46
CA SER A 134 7.68 -1.03 -25.70
C SER A 134 9.06 -1.37 -25.12
N SER A 135 10.15 -1.13 -25.85
CA SER A 135 11.51 -1.41 -25.35
C SER A 135 11.92 -0.50 -24.21
N ILE A 136 11.58 0.79 -24.23
CA ILE A 136 11.92 1.74 -23.14
C ILE A 136 11.16 1.37 -21.85
N ILE A 137 9.88 1.01 -21.97
CA ILE A 137 9.08 0.53 -20.84
C ILE A 137 9.67 -0.77 -20.29
N GLU A 138 10.00 -1.72 -21.16
CA GLU A 138 10.60 -2.99 -20.74
C GLU A 138 11.95 -2.77 -20.06
N GLU A 139 12.81 -1.91 -20.59
CA GLU A 139 14.10 -1.55 -19.99
C GLU A 139 13.90 -0.90 -18.62
N THR A 140 12.95 0.04 -18.48
CA THR A 140 12.64 0.70 -17.20
C THR A 140 12.10 -0.31 -16.17
N ILE A 141 11.19 -1.20 -16.58
CA ILE A 141 10.66 -2.26 -15.70
C ILE A 141 11.77 -3.24 -15.30
N GLN A 142 12.66 -3.60 -16.21
CA GLN A 142 13.80 -4.47 -15.89
C GLN A 142 14.78 -3.78 -14.95
N GLN A 143 15.03 -2.49 -15.15
CA GLN A 143 15.85 -1.70 -14.23
C GLN A 143 15.24 -1.69 -12.83
N TRP A 144 13.94 -1.43 -12.69
CA TRP A 144 13.26 -1.45 -11.39
C TRP A 144 13.25 -2.83 -10.73
N LYS A 145 13.22 -3.92 -11.52
CA LYS A 145 13.36 -5.29 -11.00
C LYS A 145 14.77 -5.58 -10.48
N ASN A 146 15.77 -4.93 -11.06
CA ASN A 146 17.18 -5.11 -10.72
C ASN A 146 17.62 -4.19 -9.57
N ASP A 147 16.95 -3.06 -9.40
CA ASP A 147 17.18 -2.15 -8.28
C ASP A 147 16.63 -2.73 -6.97
N SER A 148 17.37 -2.49 -5.88
CA SER A 148 16.87 -2.81 -4.53
C SER A 148 15.54 -2.11 -4.28
N LEU A 149 14.59 -2.78 -3.62
CA LEU A 149 13.30 -2.19 -3.22
C LEU A 149 13.49 -0.88 -2.43
N VAL A 150 14.61 -0.73 -1.73
CA VAL A 150 14.96 0.50 -0.98
C VAL A 150 15.28 1.67 -1.92
N ASN A 151 15.89 1.41 -3.07
CA ASN A 151 16.12 2.43 -4.09
C ASN A 151 14.81 2.74 -4.81
N PHE A 152 14.01 1.72 -5.14
CA PHE A 152 12.70 1.90 -5.76
C PHE A 152 11.75 2.76 -4.91
N MET A 153 11.73 2.56 -3.58
CA MET A 153 10.91 3.34 -2.65
C MET A 153 11.57 4.64 -2.17
N SER A 154 12.75 5.00 -2.68
CA SER A 154 13.36 6.29 -2.36
C SER A 154 12.45 7.42 -2.80
N PHE A 155 12.18 8.37 -1.91
CA PHE A 155 11.43 9.58 -2.22
C PHE A 155 12.00 10.31 -3.45
N ASP A 156 13.31 10.25 -3.68
CA ASP A 156 13.90 10.86 -4.88
C ASP A 156 13.45 10.19 -6.19
N ASN A 157 13.18 8.88 -6.19
CA ASN A 157 12.67 8.18 -7.38
C ASN A 157 11.15 8.32 -7.54
N ILE A 158 10.43 8.53 -6.43
CA ILE A 158 8.98 8.79 -6.43
C ILE A 158 8.68 10.25 -6.76
N VAL A 159 9.51 11.20 -6.30
CA VAL A 159 9.34 12.65 -6.41
C VAL A 159 10.12 13.25 -7.58
N ALA A 160 11.17 12.59 -8.10
CA ALA A 160 11.72 13.01 -9.39
C ALA A 160 10.64 13.01 -10.48
N CYS A 161 9.54 12.27 -10.33
CA CYS A 161 8.34 12.32 -11.18
C CYS A 161 7.42 13.56 -10.98
N HIS A 162 7.87 14.63 -10.30
CA HIS A 162 7.17 15.92 -10.15
C HIS A 162 7.98 17.08 -10.75
#